data_AF-A0A2V8CHK9-F1
#
_entry.id   AF-A0A2V8CHK9-F1
#
_cell.length_a   1.000
_cell.length_b   1.000
_cell.length_c   1.000
_cell.angle_alpha   90.00
_cell.angle_beta   90.00
_cell.angle_gamma   90.00
#
_symmetry.space_group_name_H-M   'P 1'
#
loop_
_entity.id
_entity.type
_entity.pdbx_description
1 polymer ?
#
loop_
_entity_poly.entity_id
_entity_poly.type
_entity_poly.pdbx_seq_one_letter_code
_entity_poly.pdbx_strand_id
1 'polypeptide(L)'
;AGDRLTVQARLVGNRAPVIAQFQVADGDRWRSADMLSDKSGAFALALEAVTAPFKYRVVAGTVTSPTYDVSVAHAPRVSRIDVDYTYPSGLGLPPRTEEDSGDIYAPAGTDVRVHIFTDRAASSGRMTLNDGKAIELTADKPTELTATLKVVDDNSYRVALADREGMSNDGETEYFIRTLEDRPPDVRVLKPAQDRSVTRLEEVDIEAQASCIPSAAAPRKPFRWPSRVRARS
;
A
#
# COMPACT_ATOMS: atom_id res chain seq x y z
N ALA A 1 -3.07 22.20 -0.39
CA ALA A 1 -3.55 22.45 0.99
C ALA A 1 -2.68 23.50 1.64
N GLY A 2 -3.27 24.48 2.35
CA GLY A 2 -2.53 25.63 2.88
C GLY A 2 -2.38 26.79 1.89
N ASP A 3 -2.98 26.67 0.70
CA ASP A 3 -2.97 27.70 -0.32
C ASP A 3 -3.97 28.81 -0.01
N ARG A 4 -3.72 30.00 -0.57
CA ARG A 4 -4.60 31.16 -0.45
C ARG A 4 -5.85 30.98 -1.30
N LEU A 5 -7.02 31.13 -0.69
CA LEU A 5 -8.30 31.16 -1.38
C LEU A 5 -8.87 32.58 -1.38
N THR A 6 -9.22 33.11 -2.54
CA THR A 6 -9.92 34.40 -2.64
C THR A 6 -11.37 34.16 -3.02
N VAL A 7 -12.29 34.53 -2.12
CA VAL A 7 -13.73 34.47 -2.37
C VAL A 7 -14.19 35.83 -2.85
N GLN A 8 -14.81 35.86 -4.04
CA GLN A 8 -15.37 37.06 -4.64
C GLN A 8 -16.88 36.94 -4.76
N ALA A 9 -17.58 38.02 -4.42
CA ALA A 9 -19.01 38.13 -4.57
C ALA A 9 -19.36 39.47 -5.23
N ARG A 10 -20.36 39.47 -6.09
CA ARG A 10 -20.86 40.68 -6.73
C ARG A 10 -22.35 40.79 -6.53
N LEU A 11 -22.79 41.92 -6.00
CA LEU A 11 -24.21 42.21 -5.85
C LEU A 11 -24.76 42.71 -7.19
N VAL A 12 -25.78 42.03 -7.71
CA VAL A 12 -26.46 42.43 -8.96
C VAL A 12 -27.78 43.09 -8.60
N GLY A 13 -27.99 44.32 -9.08
CA GLY A 13 -29.28 45.02 -9.01
C GLY A 13 -29.54 45.87 -7.76
N ASN A 14 -28.78 45.72 -6.66
CA ASN A 14 -28.89 46.59 -5.49
C ASN A 14 -27.70 47.56 -5.42
N ARG A 15 -27.99 48.86 -5.24
CA ARG A 15 -27.00 49.96 -5.20
C ARG A 15 -26.85 50.62 -3.83
N ALA A 16 -27.57 50.13 -2.82
CA ALA A 16 -27.42 50.64 -1.46
C ALA A 16 -26.05 50.24 -0.87
N PRO A 17 -25.44 51.06 0.00
CA PRO A 17 -24.24 50.67 0.74
C PRO A 17 -24.61 49.49 1.65
N VAL A 18 -24.14 48.30 1.30
CA VAL A 18 -24.31 47.10 2.12
C VAL A 18 -22.95 46.52 2.48
N ILE A 19 -22.86 45.97 3.67
CA ILE A 19 -21.72 45.17 4.11
C ILE A 19 -22.02 43.73 3.69
N ALA A 20 -21.10 43.11 2.97
CA ALA A 20 -21.16 41.68 2.69
C ALA A 20 -20.38 40.91 3.75
N GLN A 21 -20.98 39.81 4.22
CA GLN A 21 -20.42 38.91 5.20
C GLN A 21 -20.20 37.55 4.56
N PHE A 22 -18.97 37.06 4.68
CA PHE A 22 -18.63 35.67 4.43
C PHE A 22 -18.99 34.86 5.67
N GLN A 23 -19.87 33.87 5.52
CA GLN A 23 -20.31 32.99 6.60
C GLN A 23 -19.79 31.58 6.36
N VAL A 24 -19.07 31.02 7.32
CA VAL A 24 -18.59 29.62 7.31
C VAL A 24 -19.35 28.77 8.31
N ALA A 25 -19.71 27.56 7.89
CA ALA A 25 -20.37 26.59 8.75
C ALA A 25 -19.42 26.09 9.86
N ASP A 26 -19.96 26.01 11.08
CA ASP A 26 -19.29 25.54 12.29
C ASP A 26 -20.30 24.74 13.11
N GLY A 27 -20.42 23.45 12.81
CA GLY A 27 -21.52 22.60 13.27
C GLY A 27 -22.87 23.14 12.80
N ASP A 28 -23.78 23.38 13.74
CA ASP A 28 -25.10 23.98 13.47
C ASP A 28 -25.08 25.52 13.38
N ARG A 29 -23.90 26.14 13.55
CA ARG A 29 -23.74 27.60 13.59
C ARG A 29 -23.00 28.11 12.36
N TRP A 30 -23.15 29.41 12.11
CA TRP A 30 -22.42 30.12 11.07
C TRP A 30 -21.55 31.18 11.72
N ARG A 31 -20.24 31.15 11.42
CA ARG A 31 -19.30 32.20 11.83
C ARG A 31 -19.14 33.19 10.68
N SER A 32 -19.28 34.48 10.99
CA SER A 32 -19.23 35.56 10.00
C SER A 32 -17.89 36.29 10.03
N ALA A 33 -17.41 36.69 8.86
CA ALA A 33 -16.32 37.64 8.66
C ALA A 33 -16.74 38.67 7.60
N ASP A 34 -16.40 39.94 7.81
CA ASP A 34 -16.72 40.99 6.86
C ASP A 34 -15.83 40.89 5.61
N MET A 35 -16.42 41.12 4.44
CA MET A 35 -15.70 41.15 3.17
C MET A 35 -15.28 42.59 2.84
N LEU A 36 -14.10 42.74 2.23
CA LEU A 36 -13.63 44.02 1.73
C LEU A 36 -14.46 44.42 0.50
N SER A 37 -15.00 45.64 0.50
CA SER A 37 -15.74 46.18 -0.64
C SER A 37 -14.84 47.06 -1.51
N ASP A 38 -14.98 46.95 -2.83
CA ASP A 38 -14.31 47.82 -3.80
C ASP A 38 -15.12 49.08 -4.14
N LYS A 39 -16.24 49.32 -3.45
CA LYS A 39 -17.22 50.40 -3.71
C LYS A 39 -17.94 50.34 -5.07
N SER A 40 -17.66 49.34 -5.90
CA SER A 40 -18.35 49.07 -7.18
C SER A 40 -19.54 48.10 -7.03
N GLY A 41 -19.72 47.57 -5.81
CA GLY A 41 -20.66 46.50 -5.51
C GLY A 41 -20.03 45.10 -5.59
N ALA A 42 -18.69 45.03 -5.69
CA ALA A 42 -17.94 43.79 -5.51
C ALA A 42 -17.35 43.71 -4.10
N PHE A 43 -17.26 42.49 -3.62
CA PHE A 43 -16.78 42.14 -2.30
C PHE A 43 -15.78 41.00 -2.42
N ALA A 44 -14.67 41.10 -1.68
CA ALA A 44 -13.64 40.07 -1.67
C ALA A 44 -13.19 39.77 -0.24
N LEU A 45 -12.95 38.48 0.03
CA LEU A 45 -12.25 38.04 1.23
C LEU A 45 -11.15 37.07 0.81
N ALA A 46 -9.93 37.34 1.28
CA ALA A 46 -8.80 36.44 1.11
C ALA A 46 -8.60 35.63 2.39
N LEU A 47 -8.58 34.31 2.24
CA LEU A 47 -8.20 33.36 3.27
C LEU A 47 -6.76 32.95 2.97
N GLU A 48 -5.81 33.33 3.83
CA GLU A 48 -4.38 33.15 3.56
C GLU A 48 -3.97 31.68 3.50
N ALA A 49 -4.58 30.81 4.31
CA ALA A 49 -4.30 29.38 4.30
C ALA A 49 -5.57 28.57 4.59
N VAL A 50 -6.00 27.77 3.60
CA VAL A 50 -7.12 26.83 3.77
C VAL A 50 -6.58 25.43 4.03
N THR A 51 -6.75 24.93 5.25
CA THR A 51 -6.20 23.64 5.71
C THR A 51 -7.25 22.56 5.91
N ALA A 52 -8.53 22.91 6.02
CA ALA A 52 -9.64 21.98 6.20
C ALA A 52 -10.79 22.30 5.25
N PRO A 53 -11.57 21.29 4.80
CA PRO A 53 -12.76 21.53 4.01
C PRO A 53 -13.83 22.25 4.85
N PHE A 54 -14.62 23.12 4.22
CA PHE A 54 -15.70 23.83 4.89
C PHE A 54 -16.80 24.22 3.90
N LYS A 55 -17.98 24.51 4.44
CA LYS A 55 -19.08 25.11 3.68
C LYS A 55 -19.15 26.61 3.97
N TYR A 56 -19.40 27.40 2.95
CA TYR A 56 -19.59 28.84 3.12
C TYR A 56 -20.77 29.38 2.31
N ARG A 57 -21.23 30.56 2.70
CA ARG A 57 -22.16 31.38 1.93
C ARG A 57 -21.82 32.85 2.11
N VAL A 58 -22.28 33.69 1.20
CA VAL A 58 -22.13 35.14 1.28
C VAL A 58 -23.49 35.77 1.54
N VAL A 59 -23.55 36.66 2.53
CA VAL A 59 -24.76 37.39 2.93
C VAL A 59 -24.50 38.89 2.75
N ALA A 60 -25.33 39.57 1.98
CA ALA A 60 -25.26 41.01 1.77
C ALA A 60 -26.63 41.64 2.01
N GLY A 61 -26.83 42.25 3.18
CA GLY A 61 -28.13 42.74 3.62
C GLY A 61 -29.14 41.59 3.74
N THR A 62 -30.23 41.64 2.96
CA THR A 62 -31.27 40.61 2.93
C THR A 62 -31.01 39.49 1.90
N VAL A 63 -29.96 39.62 1.09
CA VAL A 63 -29.64 38.66 0.03
C VAL A 63 -28.60 37.65 0.56
N THR A 64 -28.88 36.36 0.37
CA THR A 64 -27.97 35.27 0.72
C THR A 64 -27.68 34.44 -0.52
N SER A 65 -26.40 34.11 -0.75
CA SER A 65 -25.99 33.22 -1.84
C SER A 65 -26.40 31.76 -1.55
N PRO A 66 -26.33 30.87 -2.56
CA PRO A 66 -26.26 29.45 -2.31
C PRO A 66 -25.10 29.10 -1.35
N THR A 67 -25.21 27.94 -0.70
CA THR A 67 -24.11 27.36 0.04
C THR A 67 -23.13 26.72 -0.93
N TYR A 68 -21.85 27.00 -0.76
CA TYR A 68 -20.75 26.44 -1.54
C TYR A 68 -19.88 25.55 -0.65
N ASP A 69 -19.43 24.42 -1.19
CA ASP A 69 -18.51 23.51 -0.52
C ASP A 69 -17.08 23.76 -1.02
N VAL A 70 -16.16 23.99 -0.08
CA VAL A 70 -14.71 24.06 -0.35
C VAL A 70 -14.09 22.75 0.11
N SER A 71 -13.49 22.03 -0.83
CA SER A 71 -12.67 20.86 -0.55
C SER A 71 -11.19 21.25 -0.48
N VAL A 72 -10.43 20.56 0.36
CA VAL A 72 -8.97 20.68 0.40
C VAL A 72 -8.39 19.42 -0.22
N ALA A 73 -7.54 19.63 -1.23
CA ALA A 73 -6.79 18.58 -1.86
C ALA A 73 -5.39 18.46 -1.23
N HIS A 74 -4.98 17.21 -1.06
CA HIS A 74 -3.65 16.82 -0.60
C HIS A 74 -3.10 15.82 -1.63
N ALA A 75 -1.77 15.73 -1.70
CA ALA A 75 -1.11 14.75 -2.55
C ALA A 75 -1.57 13.33 -2.20
N PRO A 76 -1.69 12.43 -3.20
CA PRO A 76 -2.06 11.04 -2.96
C PRO A 76 -1.04 10.37 -2.03
N ARG A 77 -1.55 9.55 -1.10
CA ARG A 77 -0.75 8.78 -0.15
C ARG A 77 -1.05 7.31 -0.30
N VAL A 78 -0.03 6.49 -0.03
CA VAL A 78 -0.21 5.05 0.12
C VAL A 78 -1.09 4.78 1.33
N SER A 79 -2.20 4.08 1.12
CA SER A 79 -3.12 3.67 2.19
C SER A 79 -2.88 2.24 2.65
N ARG A 80 -2.48 1.36 1.72
CA ARG A 80 -2.23 -0.07 1.96
C ARG A 80 -1.32 -0.62 0.86
N ILE A 81 -0.47 -1.58 1.20
CA ILE A 81 0.34 -2.34 0.24
C ILE A 81 0.12 -3.83 0.44
N ASP A 82 -0.33 -4.49 -0.62
CA ASP A 82 -0.40 -5.95 -0.69
C ASP A 82 0.74 -6.50 -1.53
N VAL A 83 1.23 -7.68 -1.16
CA VAL A 83 2.40 -8.29 -1.75
C VAL A 83 2.07 -9.71 -2.19
N ASP A 84 2.10 -9.92 -3.50
CA ASP A 84 1.92 -11.23 -4.12
C ASP A 84 3.28 -11.86 -4.42
N TYR A 85 3.53 -13.01 -3.80
CA TYR A 85 4.76 -13.78 -3.91
C TYR A 85 4.60 -14.95 -4.88
N THR A 86 5.46 -14.98 -5.91
CA THR A 86 5.61 -16.11 -6.81
C THR A 86 7.01 -16.72 -6.61
N TYR A 87 7.05 -17.84 -5.89
CA TYR A 87 8.30 -18.51 -5.54
C TYR A 87 8.93 -19.23 -6.74
N PRO A 88 10.27 -19.35 -6.79
CA PRO A 88 10.95 -20.17 -7.79
C PRO A 88 10.45 -21.62 -7.76
N SER A 89 10.33 -22.24 -8.93
CA SER A 89 9.84 -23.62 -9.07
C SER A 89 10.61 -24.65 -8.24
N GLY A 90 11.91 -24.41 -8.00
CA GLY A 90 12.77 -25.28 -7.19
C GLY A 90 12.38 -25.38 -5.70
N LEU A 91 11.64 -24.41 -5.15
CA LEU A 91 11.20 -24.43 -3.75
C LEU A 91 9.93 -25.25 -3.54
N GLY A 92 9.13 -25.49 -4.59
CA GLY A 92 7.85 -26.19 -4.49
C GLY A 92 6.80 -25.49 -3.62
N LEU A 93 6.99 -24.20 -3.31
CA LEU A 93 6.07 -23.41 -2.50
C LEU A 93 4.92 -22.87 -3.36
N PRO A 94 3.66 -22.94 -2.90
CA PRO A 94 2.55 -22.30 -3.58
C PRO A 94 2.67 -20.77 -3.51
N PRO A 95 2.11 -20.02 -4.48
CA PRO A 95 2.02 -18.58 -4.39
C PRO A 95 1.34 -18.13 -3.09
N ARG A 96 1.80 -17.00 -2.54
CA ARG A 96 1.29 -16.43 -1.29
C ARG A 96 0.95 -14.97 -1.51
N THR A 97 -0.10 -14.48 -0.89
CA THR A 97 -0.42 -13.06 -0.81
C THR A 97 -0.32 -12.61 0.64
N GLU A 98 0.27 -11.45 0.87
CA GLU A 98 0.33 -10.80 2.17
C GLU A 98 -0.32 -9.43 2.06
N GLU A 99 -1.35 -9.20 2.86
CA GLU A 99 -2.12 -7.96 2.83
C GLU A 99 -1.56 -6.96 3.85
N ASP A 100 -1.54 -5.68 3.47
CA ASP A 100 -1.17 -4.55 4.33
C ASP A 100 0.18 -4.71 5.07
N SER A 101 1.16 -5.34 4.41
CA SER A 101 2.49 -5.54 4.98
C SER A 101 3.43 -4.41 4.60
N GLY A 102 3.46 -4.07 3.31
CA GLY A 102 4.47 -3.16 2.73
C GLY A 102 5.87 -3.77 2.69
N ASP A 103 6.34 -4.34 3.80
CA ASP A 103 7.60 -5.07 3.83
C ASP A 103 7.52 -6.38 3.04
N ILE A 104 8.65 -6.75 2.42
CA ILE A 104 8.77 -7.92 1.57
C ILE A 104 9.75 -8.89 2.21
N TYR A 105 9.26 -10.09 2.55
CA TYR A 105 10.08 -11.16 3.12
C TYR A 105 10.00 -12.40 2.23
N ALA A 106 11.08 -12.70 1.51
CA ALA A 106 11.11 -13.85 0.61
C ALA A 106 12.52 -14.40 0.38
N PRO A 107 12.66 -15.70 0.02
CA PRO A 107 13.92 -16.22 -0.48
C PRO A 107 14.38 -15.49 -1.74
N ALA A 108 15.70 -15.43 -1.94
CA ALA A 108 16.27 -14.86 -3.15
C ALA A 108 15.75 -15.59 -4.41
N GLY A 109 15.52 -14.83 -5.48
CA GLY A 109 14.95 -15.29 -6.74
C GLY A 109 13.42 -15.22 -6.82
N THR A 110 12.72 -14.95 -5.72
CA THR A 110 11.25 -14.81 -5.70
C THR A 110 10.80 -13.60 -6.51
N ASP A 111 9.82 -13.81 -7.39
CA ASP A 111 9.18 -12.74 -8.14
C ASP A 111 8.00 -12.20 -7.33
N VAL A 112 8.03 -10.90 -7.05
CA VAL A 112 7.07 -10.22 -6.18
C VAL A 112 6.31 -9.18 -6.99
N ARG A 113 4.98 -9.21 -6.89
CA ARG A 113 4.10 -8.16 -7.39
C ARG A 113 3.58 -7.36 -6.21
N VAL A 114 3.89 -6.07 -6.21
CA VAL A 114 3.48 -5.12 -5.17
C VAL A 114 2.23 -4.41 -5.67
N HIS A 115 1.14 -4.54 -4.92
CA HIS A 115 -0.15 -3.89 -5.14
C HIS A 115 -0.30 -2.73 -4.16
N ILE A 116 -0.33 -1.52 -4.71
CA ILE A 116 -0.33 -0.28 -3.94
C ILE A 116 -1.72 0.35 -4.05
N PHE A 117 -2.37 0.49 -2.90
CA PHE A 117 -3.65 1.18 -2.77
C PHE A 117 -3.40 2.60 -2.26
N THR A 118 -4.12 3.56 -2.82
CA THR A 118 -3.98 4.97 -2.46
C THR A 118 -5.27 5.53 -1.86
N ASP A 119 -5.16 6.51 -0.98
CA ASP A 119 -6.30 7.20 -0.36
C ASP A 119 -7.11 8.04 -1.36
N ARG A 120 -6.46 8.47 -2.44
CA ARG A 120 -7.00 9.28 -3.54
C ARG A 120 -6.45 8.82 -4.87
N ALA A 121 -7.07 9.28 -5.95
CA ALA A 121 -6.64 8.92 -7.29
C ALA A 121 -5.21 9.40 -7.57
N ALA A 122 -4.32 8.47 -7.92
CA ALA A 122 -2.97 8.78 -8.38
C ALA A 122 -2.89 8.56 -9.90
N SER A 123 -2.24 9.50 -10.59
CA SER A 123 -2.07 9.45 -12.04
C SER A 123 -0.79 8.73 -12.45
N SER A 124 0.23 8.81 -11.59
CA SER A 124 1.53 8.20 -11.76
C SER A 124 2.12 7.88 -10.40
N GLY A 125 3.09 6.98 -10.40
CA GLY A 125 3.90 6.72 -9.22
C GLY A 125 5.18 6.00 -9.59
N ARG A 126 6.14 6.08 -8.68
CA ARG A 126 7.48 5.51 -8.85
C ARG A 126 7.90 4.84 -7.55
N MET A 127 8.32 3.60 -7.66
CA MET A 127 9.00 2.87 -6.59
C MET A 127 10.51 3.03 -6.77
N THR A 128 11.18 3.62 -5.80
CA THR A 128 12.64 3.82 -5.83
C THR A 128 13.27 2.94 -4.77
N LEU A 129 14.18 2.06 -5.20
CA LEU A 129 14.99 1.24 -4.32
C LEU A 129 16.19 2.05 -3.82
N ASN A 130 16.73 1.68 -2.66
CA ASN A 130 17.86 2.37 -2.04
C ASN A 130 19.17 2.24 -2.84
N ASP A 131 19.27 1.23 -3.70
CA ASP A 131 20.37 1.08 -4.67
C ASP A 131 20.29 2.09 -5.85
N GLY A 132 19.24 2.92 -5.89
CA GLY A 132 19.01 3.93 -6.93
C GLY A 132 18.17 3.43 -8.11
N LYS A 133 17.79 2.15 -8.14
CA LYS A 133 16.91 1.61 -9.18
C LYS A 133 15.49 2.16 -9.00
N ALA A 134 14.97 2.76 -10.06
CA ALA A 134 13.58 3.22 -10.12
C ALA A 134 12.72 2.27 -10.96
N ILE A 135 11.52 1.98 -10.47
CA ILE A 135 10.51 1.18 -11.13
C ILE A 135 9.24 2.04 -11.22
N GLU A 136 8.82 2.34 -12.45
CA GLU A 136 7.56 3.06 -12.69
C GLU A 136 6.38 2.15 -12.34
N LEU A 137 5.41 2.71 -11.63
CA LEU A 137 4.19 1.99 -11.28
C LEU A 137 3.20 2.00 -12.44
N THR A 138 2.48 0.90 -12.63
CA THR A 138 1.38 0.81 -13.59
C THR A 138 0.07 1.07 -12.86
N ALA A 139 -0.72 2.05 -13.31
CA ALA A 139 -2.04 2.31 -12.72
C ALA A 139 -3.09 1.39 -13.35
N ASP A 140 -3.55 0.39 -12.61
CA ASP A 140 -4.63 -0.52 -13.03
C ASP A 140 -6.01 0.13 -12.86
N LYS A 141 -6.17 0.88 -11.76
CA LYS A 141 -7.35 1.71 -11.47
C LYS A 141 -6.89 3.07 -10.93
N PRO A 142 -7.78 4.08 -10.84
CA PRO A 142 -7.39 5.39 -10.31
C PRO A 142 -6.71 5.35 -8.93
N THR A 143 -7.05 4.38 -8.08
CA THR A 143 -6.52 4.22 -6.71
C THR A 143 -5.72 2.94 -6.50
N GLU A 144 -5.36 2.23 -7.59
CA GLU A 144 -4.65 0.96 -7.52
C GLU A 144 -3.50 0.97 -8.51
N LEU A 145 -2.28 0.81 -8.01
CA LEU A 145 -1.06 0.78 -8.80
C LEU A 145 -0.30 -0.52 -8.54
N THR A 146 0.41 -1.01 -9.54
CA THR A 146 1.20 -2.23 -9.45
C THR A 146 2.64 -2.03 -9.91
N ALA A 147 3.55 -2.75 -9.24
CA ALA A 147 4.93 -2.93 -9.66
C ALA A 147 5.34 -4.40 -9.51
N THR A 148 6.30 -4.82 -10.33
CA THR A 148 6.90 -6.15 -10.20
C THR A 148 8.40 -6.00 -9.98
N LEU A 149 8.92 -6.76 -9.02
CA LEU A 149 10.34 -6.80 -8.71
C LEU A 149 10.77 -8.22 -8.36
N LYS A 150 12.03 -8.57 -8.63
CA LYS A 150 12.63 -9.82 -8.20
C LYS A 150 13.46 -9.57 -6.95
N VAL A 151 13.23 -10.35 -5.91
CA VAL A 151 14.01 -10.29 -4.66
C VAL A 151 15.39 -10.91 -4.92
N VAL A 152 16.46 -10.17 -4.67
CA VAL A 152 17.84 -10.60 -4.92
C VAL A 152 18.65 -10.54 -3.63
N ASP A 153 18.60 -9.40 -2.95
CA ASP A 153 19.31 -9.07 -1.74
C ASP A 153 18.43 -8.24 -0.79
N ASP A 154 18.97 -7.96 0.39
CA ASP A 154 18.36 -7.06 1.34
C ASP A 154 18.41 -5.62 0.81
N ASN A 155 17.27 -4.96 0.79
CA ASN A 155 17.13 -3.62 0.22
C ASN A 155 16.00 -2.86 0.93
N SER A 156 15.79 -1.60 0.57
CA SER A 156 14.62 -0.83 0.97
C SER A 156 14.05 -0.08 -0.22
N TYR A 157 12.78 0.29 -0.14
CA TYR A 157 12.11 1.02 -1.20
C TYR A 157 11.15 2.07 -0.66
N ARG A 158 10.93 3.11 -1.46
CA ARG A 158 9.96 4.18 -1.22
C ARG A 158 9.04 4.33 -2.41
N VAL A 159 7.80 4.72 -2.13
CA VAL A 159 6.77 4.90 -3.15
C VAL A 159 6.40 6.37 -3.25
N ALA A 160 6.82 7.00 -4.35
CA ALA A 160 6.40 8.35 -4.72
C ALA A 160 5.13 8.28 -5.58
N LEU A 161 4.19 9.20 -5.36
CA LEU A 161 2.90 9.25 -6.04
C LEU A 161 2.63 10.68 -6.52
N ALA A 162 1.95 10.82 -7.66
CA ALA A 162 1.49 12.11 -8.15
C ALA A 162 0.10 12.03 -8.79
N ASP A 163 -0.72 13.05 -8.57
CA ASP A 163 -2.05 13.16 -9.19
C ASP A 163 -2.00 13.92 -10.53
N ARG A 164 -3.17 14.07 -11.18
CA ARG A 164 -3.29 14.80 -12.46
C ARG A 164 -3.22 16.33 -12.29
N GLU A 165 -3.41 16.81 -11.07
CA GLU A 165 -3.45 18.24 -10.72
C GLU A 165 -2.04 18.76 -10.36
N GLY A 166 -1.03 17.88 -10.36
CA GLY A 166 0.36 18.22 -10.12
C GLY A 166 0.77 18.14 -8.64
N MET A 167 -0.09 17.65 -7.75
CA MET A 167 0.28 17.38 -6.37
C MET A 167 1.01 16.04 -6.30
N SER A 168 2.18 16.05 -5.65
CA SER A 168 3.03 14.88 -5.49
C SER A 168 3.41 14.62 -4.04
N ASN A 169 3.70 13.37 -3.76
CA ASN A 169 4.31 12.89 -2.53
C ASN A 169 5.58 12.14 -2.91
N ASP A 170 6.72 12.50 -2.30
CA ASP A 170 8.02 11.92 -2.62
C ASP A 170 8.27 10.54 -1.97
N GLY A 171 7.29 10.01 -1.24
CA GLY A 171 7.38 8.71 -0.58
C GLY A 171 8.09 8.81 0.76
N GLU A 172 7.44 9.44 1.72
CA GLU A 172 7.94 9.61 3.10
C GLU A 172 8.14 8.28 3.83
N THR A 173 7.35 7.26 3.50
CA THR A 173 7.42 5.92 4.11
C THR A 173 8.44 5.05 3.38
N GLU A 174 9.36 4.47 4.16
CA GLU A 174 10.34 3.49 3.69
C GLU A 174 9.94 2.08 4.13
N TYR A 175 9.96 1.16 3.18
CA TYR A 175 9.64 -0.26 3.35
C TYR A 175 10.89 -1.12 3.11
N PHE A 176 10.94 -2.30 3.71
CA PHE A 176 12.11 -3.18 3.64
C PHE A 176 11.87 -4.38 2.74
N ILE A 177 12.92 -4.79 2.03
CA ILE A 177 13.03 -6.07 1.33
C ILE A 177 14.06 -6.87 2.10
N ARG A 178 13.67 -8.04 2.62
CA ARG A 178 14.57 -8.94 3.33
C ARG A 178 14.58 -10.31 2.71
N THR A 179 15.77 -10.76 2.39
CA THR A 179 16.02 -12.12 1.95
C THR A 179 15.93 -13.08 3.12
N LEU A 180 15.14 -14.14 2.95
CA LEU A 180 15.14 -15.26 3.89
C LEU A 180 16.27 -16.20 3.49
N GLU A 181 17.34 -16.24 4.28
CA GLU A 181 18.44 -17.19 4.06
C GLU A 181 17.94 -18.63 4.25
N ASP A 182 18.20 -19.48 3.25
CA ASP A 182 18.04 -20.91 3.36
C ASP A 182 19.15 -21.46 4.28
N ARG A 183 18.80 -21.87 5.50
CA ARG A 183 19.77 -22.60 6.33
C ARG A 183 19.90 -24.01 5.75
N PRO A 184 21.11 -24.42 5.31
CA PRO A 184 21.28 -25.76 4.79
C PRO A 184 20.88 -26.79 5.86
N PRO A 185 20.19 -27.88 5.48
CA PRO A 185 19.79 -28.90 6.44
C PRO A 185 21.04 -29.54 7.07
N ASP A 186 21.04 -29.68 8.39
CA ASP A 186 22.06 -30.45 9.11
C ASP A 186 21.94 -31.93 8.74
N VAL A 187 22.76 -32.39 7.79
CA VAL A 187 22.86 -33.81 7.44
C VAL A 187 23.71 -34.50 8.50
N ARG A 188 23.07 -35.05 9.53
CA ARG A 188 23.73 -36.03 10.41
C ARG A 188 23.61 -37.43 9.79
N VAL A 189 24.73 -37.96 9.31
CA VAL A 189 24.86 -39.36 8.91
C VAL A 189 24.71 -40.23 10.17
N LEU A 190 23.53 -40.87 10.33
CA LEU A 190 23.21 -41.62 11.56
C LEU A 190 23.79 -43.03 11.60
N LYS A 191 24.31 -43.60 10.50
CA LYS A 191 25.10 -44.86 10.46
C LYS A 191 25.47 -45.30 9.04
N PRO A 192 26.47 -46.19 8.89
CA PRO A 192 27.30 -46.75 9.97
C PRO A 192 28.61 -46.00 10.21
N ALA A 193 28.96 -45.86 11.49
CA ALA A 193 30.20 -45.27 12.00
C ALA A 193 31.26 -46.34 12.36
N GLN A 194 31.32 -47.46 11.62
CA GLN A 194 32.34 -48.49 11.83
C GLN A 194 32.79 -49.09 10.50
N ASP A 195 34.10 -49.07 10.27
CA ASP A 195 34.78 -49.91 9.29
C ASP A 195 34.46 -51.38 9.58
N ARG A 196 33.79 -52.05 8.64
CA ARG A 196 33.68 -53.52 8.64
C ARG A 196 33.94 -54.03 7.23
N SER A 197 34.97 -54.87 7.12
CA SER A 197 35.44 -55.46 5.87
C SER A 197 34.33 -56.16 5.09
N VAL A 198 34.26 -55.83 3.81
CA VAL A 198 33.41 -56.45 2.78
C VAL A 198 33.71 -57.94 2.63
N THR A 199 32.65 -58.75 2.68
CA THR A 199 32.56 -60.01 1.91
C THR A 199 31.15 -60.15 1.33
N ARG A 200 31.12 -60.16 -0.01
CA ARG A 200 30.08 -60.56 -0.99
C ARG A 200 28.60 -60.57 -0.57
N LEU A 201 27.84 -59.78 -1.34
CA LEU A 201 26.40 -59.80 -1.57
C LEU A 201 25.53 -59.87 -0.32
N GLU A 202 25.07 -58.72 0.14
CA GLU A 202 23.71 -58.56 0.67
C GLU A 202 23.34 -57.07 0.58
N GLU A 203 22.17 -56.80 -0.02
CA GLU A 203 21.57 -55.47 -0.16
C GLU A 203 21.34 -54.86 1.23
N VAL A 204 21.74 -53.61 1.44
CA VAL A 204 21.42 -52.87 2.66
C VAL A 204 20.18 -52.02 2.39
N ASP A 205 19.04 -52.43 2.94
CA ASP A 205 17.84 -51.62 2.99
C ASP A 205 18.09 -50.36 3.85
N ILE A 206 18.03 -49.18 3.22
CA ILE A 206 18.13 -47.90 3.92
C ILE A 206 16.73 -47.50 4.40
N GLU A 207 16.48 -47.57 5.70
CA GLU A 207 15.35 -46.86 6.31
C GLU A 207 15.77 -45.44 6.70
N ALA A 208 15.18 -44.45 6.02
CA ALA A 208 15.29 -43.04 6.39
C ALA A 208 14.02 -42.62 7.16
N GLN A 209 14.16 -42.12 8.38
CA GLN A 209 13.10 -41.44 9.11
C GLN A 209 13.32 -39.92 9.11
N ALA A 210 12.39 -39.18 8.51
CA ALA A 210 12.24 -37.75 8.73
C ALA A 210 11.38 -37.54 9.99
N SER A 211 11.95 -36.90 11.01
CA SER A 211 11.20 -36.47 12.20
C SER A 211 10.96 -34.97 12.12
N CYS A 212 9.70 -34.58 11.93
CA CYS A 212 9.25 -33.20 12.05
C CYS A 212 8.67 -33.03 13.47
N ILE A 213 9.20 -32.10 14.27
CA ILE A 213 8.58 -31.76 15.55
C ILE A 213 7.37 -30.84 15.25
N PRO A 214 6.15 -31.18 15.71
CA PRO A 214 4.95 -30.42 15.36
C PRO A 214 4.75 -29.22 16.30
N SER A 215 4.45 -28.04 15.74
CA SER A 215 3.82 -26.94 16.49
C SER A 215 2.30 -27.04 16.34
N ALA A 216 1.68 -27.59 17.39
CA ALA A 216 0.29 -27.47 17.86
C ALA A 216 -0.89 -27.61 16.86
N ALA A 217 -1.60 -28.75 16.90
CA ALA A 217 -2.95 -28.89 17.49
C ALA A 217 -3.78 -30.08 16.92
N ALA A 218 -4.15 -31.00 17.84
CA ALA A 218 -5.27 -31.95 17.83
C ALA A 218 -5.29 -33.18 16.87
N PRO A 219 -5.89 -34.32 17.29
CA PRO A 219 -5.45 -35.66 16.88
C PRO A 219 -6.30 -36.27 15.76
N ARG A 220 -5.67 -37.07 14.88
CA ARG A 220 -6.37 -37.99 13.97
C ARG A 220 -5.85 -39.42 14.13
N LYS A 221 -6.80 -40.35 14.33
CA LYS A 221 -6.60 -41.80 14.41
C LYS A 221 -5.97 -42.36 13.11
N PRO A 222 -5.21 -43.45 13.17
CA PRO A 222 -4.60 -44.06 12.00
C PRO A 222 -5.59 -44.98 11.26
N PHE A 223 -5.66 -44.87 9.93
CA PHE A 223 -6.31 -45.86 9.08
C PHE A 223 -5.31 -46.42 8.06
N ARG A 224 -5.10 -47.74 8.14
CA ARG A 224 -4.21 -48.55 7.29
C ARG A 224 -4.87 -48.86 5.94
N TRP A 225 -4.07 -48.92 4.88
CA TRP A 225 -4.38 -49.65 3.65
C TRP A 225 -3.38 -50.80 3.44
N PRO A 226 -3.81 -52.01 3.05
CA PRO A 226 -2.90 -53.08 2.64
C PRO A 226 -2.68 -53.08 1.12
N SER A 227 -1.41 -53.12 0.72
CA SER A 227 -0.94 -53.34 -0.65
C SER A 227 -0.99 -54.83 -1.03
N ARG A 228 -1.57 -55.16 -2.18
CA ARG A 228 -1.28 -56.41 -2.92
C ARG A 228 -0.95 -56.05 -4.37
N VAL A 229 0.23 -56.42 -4.83
CA VAL A 229 0.61 -56.46 -6.25
C VAL A 229 0.75 -57.93 -6.64
N ARG A 230 0.11 -58.33 -7.74
CA ARG A 230 0.36 -59.62 -8.41
C ARG A 230 1.29 -59.37 -9.59
N ALA A 231 2.35 -60.16 -9.70
CA ALA A 231 3.14 -60.29 -10.91
C ALA A 231 2.38 -61.11 -11.97
N ARG A 232 2.56 -60.76 -13.25
CA ARG A 232 2.31 -61.67 -14.39
C ARG A 232 3.65 -61.96 -15.08
N SER A 233 3.68 -63.20 -15.58
CA SER A 233 4.75 -63.96 -16.25
C SER A 233 5.60 -63.21 -17.24
#